data_AF-A0A6N7IXW2-F1
#
_entry.id   AF-A0A6N7IXW2-F1
#
_cell.length_a   1.000
_cell.length_b   1.000
_cell.length_c   1.000
_cell.angle_alpha   90.00
_cell.angle_beta   90.00
_cell.angle_gamma   90.00
#
_symmetry.space_group_name_H-M   'P 1'
#
loop_
_entity.id
_entity.type
_entity.pdbx_description
1 polymer ?
#
loop_
_entity_poly.entity_id
_entity_poly.type
_entity_poly.pdbx_seq_one_letter_code
_entity_poly.pdbx_strand_id
1 'polypeptide(L)'
;MHRLYYYFANTGFYDLLPAAMQLAIELGYSPEEMIEAVCKVADKARHYPPTKNRAAWFATVFREKLGEARAEMLAIKKRRLL
;
A
#
# COMPACT_ATOMS: atom_id res chain seq x y z
N MET A 1 12.94 -4.38 -3.93
CA MET A 1 12.82 -5.55 -3.03
C MET A 1 13.15 -5.22 -1.57
N HIS A 2 14.40 -4.87 -1.21
CA HIS A 2 14.78 -4.58 0.19
C HIS A 2 13.94 -3.48 0.86
N ARG A 3 13.54 -2.42 0.14
CA ARG A 3 12.69 -1.35 0.70
C ARG A 3 11.27 -1.84 1.00
N LEU A 4 10.63 -2.56 0.07
CA LEU A 4 9.28 -3.11 0.29
C LEU A 4 9.23 -3.99 1.55
N TYR A 5 10.22 -4.88 1.70
CA TYR A 5 10.37 -5.72 2.88
C TYR A 5 10.39 -4.90 4.17
N TYR A 6 11.22 -3.85 4.20
CA TYR A 6 11.34 -2.96 5.35
C TYR A 6 10.00 -2.30 5.73
N TYR A 7 9.27 -1.73 4.77
CA TYR A 7 8.00 -1.06 5.06
C TYR A 7 6.90 -2.05 5.47
N PHE A 8 6.81 -3.20 4.81
CA PHE A 8 5.83 -4.22 5.18
C PHE A 8 6.12 -4.82 6.57
N ALA A 9 7.39 -4.98 6.94
CA ALA A 9 7.78 -5.37 8.29
C ALA A 9 7.39 -4.32 9.34
N ASN A 10 7.74 -3.04 9.12
CA ASN A 10 7.48 -1.98 10.09
C ASN A 10 6.00 -1.57 10.21
N THR A 11 5.18 -1.92 9.23
CA THR A 11 3.73 -1.68 9.26
C THR A 11 2.94 -2.83 9.86
N GLY A 12 3.59 -3.97 10.15
CA GLY A 12 2.94 -5.16 10.67
C GLY A 12 2.09 -5.90 9.64
N PHE A 13 2.39 -5.76 8.34
CA PHE A 13 1.71 -6.46 7.23
C PHE A 13 2.64 -7.36 6.42
N TYR A 14 3.80 -7.70 6.96
CA TYR A 14 4.81 -8.52 6.30
C TYR A 14 4.30 -9.87 5.79
N ASP A 15 3.44 -10.52 6.55
CA ASP A 15 2.78 -11.77 6.16
C ASP A 15 1.90 -11.64 4.91
N LEU A 16 1.46 -10.42 4.57
CA LEU A 16 0.63 -10.13 3.40
C LEU A 16 1.44 -9.60 2.21
N LEU A 17 2.76 -9.46 2.33
CA LEU A 17 3.63 -8.98 1.25
C LEU A 17 3.48 -9.80 -0.05
N PRO A 18 3.45 -11.14 -0.05
CA PRO A 18 3.27 -11.91 -1.28
C PRO A 18 1.94 -11.59 -1.99
N ALA A 19 0.85 -11.49 -1.24
CA ALA A 19 -0.47 -11.14 -1.79
C ALA A 19 -0.50 -9.70 -2.31
N ALA A 20 0.13 -8.76 -1.60
CA ALA A 20 0.26 -7.37 -2.01
C ALA A 20 1.06 -7.23 -3.32
N MET A 21 2.14 -7.99 -3.47
CA MET A 21 2.94 -8.02 -4.70
C MET A 21 2.14 -8.56 -5.88
N GLN A 22 1.43 -9.68 -5.70
CA GLN A 22 0.59 -10.25 -6.75
C GLN A 22 -0.48 -9.24 -7.21
N LEU A 23 -1.16 -8.61 -6.25
CA LEU A 23 -2.17 -7.59 -6.53
C LEU A 23 -1.59 -6.38 -7.28
N ALA A 24 -0.42 -5.89 -6.86
CA ALA A 24 0.23 -4.76 -7.49
C ALA A 24 0.66 -5.08 -8.93
N ILE A 25 1.17 -6.28 -9.18
CA ILE A 25 1.53 -6.76 -10.53
C ILE A 25 0.29 -6.79 -11.42
N GLU A 26 -0.80 -7.42 -10.96
CA GLU A 26 -2.04 -7.55 -11.73
C GLU A 26 -2.67 -6.21 -12.10
N LEU A 27 -2.55 -5.21 -11.22
CA LEU A 27 -3.12 -3.88 -11.42
C LEU A 27 -2.12 -2.85 -11.95
N GLY A 28 -0.88 -3.26 -12.21
CA GLY A 28 0.19 -2.41 -12.75
C GLY A 28 0.64 -1.30 -11.81
N TYR A 29 0.72 -1.54 -10.50
CA TYR A 29 1.28 -0.60 -9.52
C TYR A 29 2.78 -0.80 -9.30
N SER A 30 3.49 0.30 -9.05
CA SER A 30 4.92 0.31 -8.80
C SER A 30 5.26 -0.01 -7.34
N PRO A 31 6.50 -0.44 -7.04
CA PRO A 31 6.97 -0.62 -5.67
C PRO A 31 6.82 0.63 -4.79
N GLU A 32 6.98 1.82 -5.36
CA GLU A 32 6.83 3.09 -4.64
C GLU A 32 5.37 3.34 -4.26
N GLU A 33 4.44 3.08 -5.19
CA GLU A 33 2.99 3.16 -4.93
C GLU A 33 2.59 2.16 -3.82
N MET A 34 3.17 0.96 -3.82
CA MET A 34 2.95 -0.05 -2.77
C MET A 34 3.49 0.39 -1.40
N ILE A 35 4.67 1.02 -1.35
CA ILE A 35 5.28 1.51 -0.10
C ILE A 35 4.37 2.58 0.52
N GLU A 36 3.93 3.54 -0.27
CA GLU A 36 3.02 4.59 0.21
C GLU A 36 1.69 3.98 0.66
N ALA A 37 1.14 3.05 -0.13
CA ALA A 37 -0.11 2.39 0.19
C ALA A 37 -0.04 1.60 1.51
N VAL A 38 1.04 0.85 1.77
CA VAL A 38 1.15 0.06 3.01
C VAL A 38 1.30 0.95 4.25
N CYS A 39 1.99 2.09 4.14
CA CYS A 39 2.04 3.09 5.21
C CYS A 39 0.63 3.62 5.53
N LYS A 40 -0.15 3.97 4.51
CA LYS A 40 -1.54 4.43 4.68
C LYS A 40 -2.48 3.35 5.24
N VAL A 41 -2.29 2.09 4.84
CA VAL A 41 -3.01 0.95 5.44
C VAL A 41 -2.70 0.87 6.93
N ALA A 42 -1.43 1.02 7.33
CA ALA A 42 -1.03 1.00 8.73
C ALA A 42 -1.65 2.15 9.52
N ASP A 43 -1.67 3.36 8.97
CA ASP A 43 -2.32 4.50 9.61
C ASP A 43 -3.83 4.26 9.78
N LYS A 44 -4.50 3.69 8.78
CA LYS A 44 -5.92 3.30 8.89
C LYS A 44 -6.13 2.22 9.94
N ALA A 45 -5.26 1.21 10.01
CA ALA A 45 -5.34 0.12 10.98
C ALA A 45 -5.14 0.60 12.43
N ARG A 46 -4.30 1.61 12.66
CA ARG A 46 -4.10 2.20 14.00
C ARG A 46 -5.38 2.86 14.54
N HIS A 47 -6.18 3.46 13.67
CA HIS A 47 -7.44 4.13 14.06
C HIS A 47 -8.64 3.18 13.99
N TYR A 48 -8.64 2.27 13.02
CA TYR A 48 -9.75 1.37 12.70
C TYR A 48 -9.20 -0.04 12.43
N PRO A 49 -8.77 -0.77 13.47
CA PRO A 49 -8.19 -2.09 13.30
C PRO A 49 -9.20 -3.09 12.73
N PRO A 50 -8.78 -4.06 11.90
CA PRO A 50 -9.68 -5.08 11.39
C PRO A 50 -10.26 -5.93 12.52
N THR A 51 -11.59 -6.01 12.58
CA THR A 51 -12.30 -6.81 13.60
C THR A 51 -12.50 -8.26 13.19
N LYS A 52 -12.54 -8.55 11.89
CA LYS A 52 -12.65 -9.89 11.31
C LYS A 52 -11.88 -9.95 9.99
N ASN A 53 -11.27 -11.11 9.71
CA ASN A 53 -10.56 -11.43 8.47
C ASN A 53 -9.58 -10.33 8.02
N ARG A 54 -8.43 -10.22 8.73
CA ARG A 54 -7.39 -9.23 8.47
C ARG A 54 -6.88 -9.24 7.02
N ALA A 55 -6.81 -10.40 6.37
CA ALA A 55 -6.34 -10.50 4.99
C ALA A 55 -7.33 -9.87 3.99
N ALA A 56 -8.63 -10.15 4.12
CA ALA A 56 -9.66 -9.56 3.26
C ALA A 56 -9.79 -8.04 3.48
N TRP A 57 -9.74 -7.61 4.75
CA TRP A 57 -9.70 -6.20 5.11
C TRP A 57 -8.49 -5.51 4.47
N PHE A 58 -7.29 -6.10 4.63
CA PHE A 58 -6.07 -5.57 4.05
C PHE A 58 -6.17 -5.46 2.53
N ALA A 59 -6.61 -6.50 1.82
CA ALA A 59 -6.70 -6.47 0.36
C ALA A 59 -7.63 -5.35 -0.15
N THR A 60 -8.74 -5.12 0.57
CA THR A 60 -9.70 -4.05 0.26
C THR A 60 -9.06 -2.67 0.46
N VAL A 61 -8.50 -2.42 1.65
CA VAL A 61 -7.89 -1.13 1.97
C VAL A 61 -6.64 -0.87 1.15
N PHE A 62 -5.79 -1.87 0.95
CA PHE A 62 -4.57 -1.74 0.17
C PHE A 62 -4.87 -1.35 -1.28
N ARG A 63 -5.92 -1.93 -1.89
CA ARG A 63 -6.38 -1.53 -3.23
C ARG A 63 -6.84 -0.07 -3.29
N GLU A 64 -7.60 0.39 -2.29
CA GLU A 64 -7.99 1.80 -2.14
C GLU A 64 -6.75 2.70 -2.05
N LYS A 65 -5.78 2.34 -1.20
CA LYS A 65 -4.58 3.14 -0.94
C LYS A 65 -3.56 3.14 -2.08
N LEU A 66 -3.51 2.09 -2.90
CA LEU A 66 -2.75 2.08 -4.14
C LEU A 66 -3.26 3.15 -5.12
N GLY A 67 -4.58 3.29 -5.25
CA GLY A 67 -5.19 4.34 -6.09
C GLY A 67 -4.86 5.75 -5.60
N GLU A 68 -4.95 5.98 -4.29
CA GLU A 68 -4.58 7.26 -3.67
C GLU A 68 -3.08 7.58 -3.88
N ALA A 69 -2.20 6.61 -3.63
CA ALA A 69 -0.76 6.77 -3.80
C ALA A 69 -0.41 7.17 -5.25
N ARG A 70 -1.00 6.48 -6.24
CA ARG A 70 -0.84 6.83 -7.66
C ARG A 70 -1.26 8.26 -7.95
N ALA A 71 -2.46 8.65 -7.50
CA ALA A 71 -2.99 9.97 -7.75
C ALA A 71 -2.09 11.08 -7.18
N GLU A 72 -1.59 10.88 -5.97
CA GLU A 72 -0.67 11.82 -5.30
C GLU A 72 0.69 11.90 -6.01
N MET A 73 1.27 10.76 -6.39
CA MET A 73 2.54 10.73 -7.11
C MET A 73 2.43 11.41 -8.48
N LEU A 74 1.34 11.19 -9.21
CA LEU A 74 1.06 11.89 -10.47
C LEU A 74 0.90 13.40 -10.25
N ALA A 75 0.20 13.81 -9.19
CA ALA A 75 0.04 15.22 -8.84
C ALA A 75 1.37 15.90 -8.44
N ILE A 76 2.24 15.19 -7.72
CA ILE A 76 3.60 15.66 -7.39
C ILE A 76 4.44 15.79 -8.66
N LYS A 77 4.41 14.77 -9.54
CA LYS A 77 5.12 14.79 -10.82
C LYS A 77 4.68 15.97 -11.68
N LYS A 78 3.38 16.22 -11.78
CA LYS A 78 2.83 17.38 -12.51
C LYS A 78 3.33 18.70 -11.93
N ARG A 79 3.33 18.85 -10.59
CA ARG A 79 3.83 20.07 -9.91
C ARG A 79 5.33 20.31 -10.10
N ARG A 80 6.15 19.26 -10.27
CA ARG A 80 7.59 19.39 -10.51
C ARG A 80 7.96 19.77 -11.95
N LEU A 81 7.01 19.64 -12.87
CA LEU A 81 7.18 19.99 -14.29
C LEU A 81 6.68 21.40 -14.61
N LEU A 82 6.07 22.08 -13.64
CA LEU A 82 5.64 23.48 -13.68
C LEU A 82 6.67 24.33 -12.92
#